data_AF-A0A520RH49-F1
#
_entry.id   AF-A0A520RH49-F1
#
_cell.length_a   1.000
_cell.length_b   1.000
_cell.length_c   1.000
_cell.angle_alpha   90.00
_cell.angle_beta   90.00
_cell.angle_gamma   90.00
#
_symmetry.space_group_name_H-M   'P 1'
#
loop_
_entity.id
_entity.type
_entity.pdbx_description
1 polymer ?
#
loop_
_entity_poly.entity_id
_entity_poly.type
_entity_poly.pdbx_seq_one_letter_code
_entity_poly.pdbx_strand_id
1 'polypeptide(L)'
;MKSHGDLLREAIGVLVLMTVLNACATQPEQDPYVNTSARSTAAVSNPAAASDSPPAEAVSEPTTGPVSMVSMGTGELIAPRPERPPIRLDGDAVMLNFEQAPLSEVVHTILGDTLGLDYVVEHPVGGEITLRTRSPVPRDQLLTILESL
;
A
#
# COMPACT_ATOMS: atom_id res chain seq x y z
N MET A 1 -28.53 12.98 -57.03
CA MET A 1 -28.50 12.08 -55.86
C MET A 1 -27.20 12.13 -55.03
N LYS A 2 -26.18 12.95 -55.38
CA LYS A 2 -24.91 13.00 -54.62
C LYS A 2 -24.91 13.98 -53.43
N SER A 3 -25.75 15.03 -53.48
CA SER A 3 -25.84 16.07 -52.44
C SER A 3 -26.50 15.63 -51.12
N HIS A 4 -27.31 14.56 -51.10
CA HIS A 4 -27.95 14.10 -49.87
C HIS A 4 -26.98 13.32 -48.95
N GLY A 5 -25.94 12.70 -49.50
CA GLY A 5 -24.97 11.92 -48.73
C GLY A 5 -23.99 12.81 -47.95
N ASP A 6 -23.60 13.94 -48.54
CA ASP A 6 -22.67 14.89 -47.89
C ASP A 6 -23.35 15.64 -46.74
N LEU A 7 -24.63 16.02 -46.88
CA LEU A 7 -25.43 16.61 -45.80
C LEU A 7 -25.65 15.65 -44.62
N LEU A 8 -25.80 14.36 -44.89
CA LEU A 8 -25.96 13.36 -43.83
C LEU A 8 -24.64 13.12 -43.07
N ARG A 9 -23.50 13.15 -43.75
CA ARG A 9 -22.16 13.04 -43.11
C ARG A 9 -21.84 14.26 -42.25
N GLU A 10 -22.12 15.46 -42.74
CA GLU A 10 -21.95 16.70 -41.97
C GLU A 10 -22.86 16.72 -40.74
N ALA A 11 -24.13 16.31 -40.88
CA ALA A 11 -25.08 16.26 -39.76
C ALA A 11 -24.67 15.24 -38.69
N ILE A 12 -24.18 14.06 -39.08
CA ILE A 12 -23.65 13.06 -38.14
C ILE A 12 -22.37 13.59 -37.46
N GLY A 13 -21.50 14.26 -38.19
CA GLY A 13 -20.29 14.90 -37.64
C GLY A 13 -20.61 15.94 -36.57
N VAL A 14 -21.58 16.82 -36.83
CA VAL A 14 -22.03 17.84 -35.87
C VAL A 14 -22.72 17.21 -34.66
N LEU A 15 -23.52 16.15 -34.86
CA LEU A 15 -24.20 15.44 -33.78
C LEU A 15 -23.20 14.73 -32.83
N VAL A 16 -22.16 14.10 -33.38
CA VAL A 16 -21.12 13.41 -32.59
C VAL A 16 -20.21 14.41 -31.88
N LEU A 17 -19.90 15.55 -32.50
CA LEU A 17 -19.11 16.61 -31.85
C LEU A 17 -19.84 17.22 -30.64
N MET A 18 -21.17 17.38 -30.72
CA MET A 18 -21.98 17.91 -29.62
C MET A 18 -22.08 16.99 -28.39
N THR A 19 -21.96 15.66 -28.56
CA THR A 19 -22.06 14.72 -27.44
C THR A 19 -20.78 14.60 -26.62
N VAL A 20 -19.60 14.87 -27.21
CA VAL A 20 -18.30 14.73 -26.54
C VAL A 20 -18.01 15.85 -25.53
N LEU A 21 -18.60 17.04 -25.68
CA LEU A 21 -18.33 18.18 -24.78
C LEU A 21 -19.03 18.10 -23.40
N ASN A 22 -19.99 17.19 -23.18
CA ASN A 22 -20.76 17.10 -21.92
C ASN A 22 -20.19 16.13 -20.87
N ALA A 23 -19.00 15.56 -21.07
CA ALA A 23 -18.51 14.45 -20.25
C ALA A 23 -17.59 14.82 -19.06
N CYS A 24 -17.31 16.10 -18.79
CA CYS A 24 -16.28 16.51 -17.81
C CYS A 24 -16.76 17.20 -16.51
N ALA A 25 -17.92 16.85 -15.95
CA ALA A 25 -18.25 17.35 -14.60
C ALA A 25 -19.14 16.41 -13.79
N THR A 26 -18.55 15.49 -13.03
CA THR A 26 -19.04 15.09 -11.68
C THR A 26 -18.07 14.10 -11.03
N GLN A 27 -17.39 14.52 -9.98
CA GLN A 27 -16.73 13.62 -9.03
C GLN A 27 -16.89 14.19 -7.61
N PRO A 28 -17.57 13.47 -6.69
CA PRO A 28 -17.80 13.95 -5.33
C PRO A 28 -16.60 13.73 -4.39
N GLU A 29 -16.53 14.64 -3.43
CA GLU A 29 -15.51 14.97 -2.41
C GLU A 29 -15.13 13.84 -1.43
N GLN A 30 -13.85 13.81 -1.01
CA GLN A 30 -13.30 13.01 0.08
C GLN A 30 -13.13 13.89 1.34
N ASP A 31 -13.73 13.49 2.46
CA ASP A 31 -13.65 14.17 3.75
C ASP A 31 -12.41 13.70 4.57
N PRO A 32 -11.51 14.59 5.02
CA PRO A 32 -10.36 14.23 5.84
C PRO A 32 -10.63 14.42 7.34
N TYR A 33 -10.46 13.33 8.09
CA TYR A 33 -9.85 13.28 9.43
C TYR A 33 -10.27 14.35 10.47
N VAL A 34 -11.20 13.99 11.37
CA VAL A 34 -11.31 14.60 12.70
C VAL A 34 -11.06 13.55 13.79
N ASN A 35 -9.80 13.38 14.17
CA ASN A 35 -9.45 12.72 15.43
C ASN A 35 -9.21 13.77 16.51
N THR A 36 -10.28 14.14 17.22
CA THR A 36 -10.16 14.90 18.47
C THR A 36 -9.67 13.96 19.57
N SER A 37 -8.35 13.93 19.77
CA SER A 37 -7.76 13.44 21.02
C SER A 37 -7.85 14.55 22.06
N ALA A 38 -8.96 14.56 22.80
CA ALA A 38 -9.09 15.38 24.00
C ALA A 38 -8.22 14.80 25.11
N ARG A 39 -7.05 15.40 25.30
CA ARG A 39 -6.19 15.23 26.48
C ARG A 39 -6.91 15.85 27.67
N SER A 40 -7.48 15.02 28.54
CA SER A 40 -8.01 15.47 29.83
C SER A 40 -7.02 15.14 30.94
N THR A 41 -6.64 16.20 31.65
CA THR A 41 -5.60 16.27 32.68
C THR A 41 -6.06 15.69 34.01
N ALA A 42 -5.06 15.22 34.75
CA ALA A 42 -5.08 14.67 36.10
C ALA A 42 -6.00 15.37 37.11
N ALA A 43 -6.56 14.56 38.02
CA ALA A 43 -6.73 14.91 39.43
C ALA A 43 -6.94 13.62 40.25
N VAL A 44 -5.86 13.09 40.85
CA VAL A 44 -5.95 12.12 41.95
C VAL A 44 -5.79 12.90 43.24
N SER A 45 -6.88 13.03 43.98
CA SER A 45 -6.87 13.52 45.37
C SER A 45 -6.90 12.32 46.29
N ASN A 46 -5.93 12.20 47.20
CA ASN A 46 -6.07 11.34 48.38
C ASN A 46 -5.36 11.98 49.58
N PRO A 47 -6.06 12.31 50.68
CA PRO A 47 -5.43 12.73 51.92
C PRO A 47 -5.25 11.52 52.84
N ALA A 48 -4.03 11.32 53.36
CA ALA A 48 -3.82 10.39 54.47
C ALA A 48 -2.96 11.08 55.53
N ALA A 49 -3.60 11.29 56.67
CA ALA A 49 -3.03 11.87 57.86
C ALA A 49 -2.14 10.88 58.63
N ALA A 50 -1.19 11.47 59.35
CA ALA A 50 -0.58 11.03 60.61
C ALA A 50 0.23 9.73 60.64
N SER A 51 1.51 9.86 61.04
CA SER A 51 1.99 9.26 62.28
C SER A 51 3.23 9.98 62.80
N ASP A 52 3.16 10.27 64.09
CA ASP A 52 4.14 10.91 64.97
C ASP A 52 5.03 9.85 65.63
N SER A 53 6.34 10.12 65.72
CA SER A 53 7.31 9.71 66.78
C SER A 53 8.74 9.39 66.25
N PRO A 54 9.82 9.96 66.85
CA PRO A 54 11.24 9.61 66.60
C PRO A 54 11.87 8.78 67.77
N PRO A 55 13.21 8.63 67.89
CA PRO A 55 14.15 7.79 67.14
C PRO A 55 14.87 6.75 68.06
N ALA A 56 15.61 5.78 67.50
CA ALA A 56 16.62 5.03 68.27
C ALA A 56 17.75 4.48 67.37
N GLU A 57 18.95 5.00 67.58
CA GLU A 57 20.22 4.45 67.08
C GLU A 57 20.67 3.26 67.94
N ALA A 58 21.24 2.20 67.32
CA ALA A 58 22.43 1.50 67.82
C ALA A 58 22.95 0.39 66.87
N VAL A 59 24.17 0.64 66.35
CA VAL A 59 25.36 -0.24 66.25
C VAL A 59 25.32 -1.54 65.40
N SER A 60 26.32 -1.63 64.51
CA SER A 60 26.57 -2.68 63.51
C SER A 60 27.51 -3.81 64.01
N GLU A 61 27.27 -5.04 63.55
CA GLU A 61 28.25 -6.15 63.50
C GLU A 61 28.31 -6.73 62.06
N PRO A 62 29.49 -7.14 61.55
CA PRO A 62 29.60 -7.61 60.18
C PRO A 62 29.28 -9.12 60.10
N THR A 63 28.02 -9.43 59.83
CA THR A 63 27.63 -10.78 59.44
C THR A 63 27.93 -10.98 57.95
N THR A 64 28.67 -12.03 57.60
CA THR A 64 28.74 -12.56 56.23
C THR A 64 27.38 -13.16 55.90
N GLY A 65 26.44 -12.27 55.58
CA GLY A 65 25.09 -12.58 55.14
C GLY A 65 25.02 -12.73 53.63
N PRO A 66 23.86 -13.20 53.10
CA PRO A 66 23.65 -13.35 51.66
C PRO A 66 23.87 -12.00 50.96
N VAL A 67 24.86 -11.95 50.06
CA VAL A 67 25.13 -10.78 49.23
C VAL A 67 23.90 -10.49 48.37
N SER A 68 23.25 -9.36 48.62
CA SER A 68 22.14 -8.89 47.82
C SER A 68 22.66 -8.41 46.46
N MET A 69 22.33 -9.15 45.41
CA MET A 69 22.56 -8.71 44.05
C MET A 69 21.40 -7.81 43.62
N VAL A 70 21.65 -6.51 43.61
CA VAL A 70 20.70 -5.52 43.08
C VAL A 70 20.93 -5.44 41.57
N SER A 71 19.97 -5.94 40.79
CA SER A 71 19.96 -5.76 39.33
C SER A 71 19.12 -4.54 38.99
N MET A 72 19.77 -3.51 38.45
CA MET A 72 19.11 -2.31 37.98
C MET A 72 18.38 -2.63 36.68
N GLY A 73 17.09 -2.29 36.60
CA GLY A 73 16.34 -2.40 35.35
C GLY A 73 16.93 -1.45 34.29
N THR A 74 16.91 -1.87 33.02
CA THR A 74 17.41 -1.07 31.89
C THR A 74 16.57 0.18 31.61
N GLY A 75 15.39 0.31 32.22
CA GLY A 75 14.47 1.43 32.01
C GLY A 75 13.71 1.38 30.68
N GLU A 76 13.92 0.34 29.87
CA GLU A 76 13.27 0.17 28.57
C GLU A 76 11.94 -0.58 28.74
N LEU A 77 10.83 0.16 28.72
CA LEU A 77 9.48 -0.38 28.91
C LEU A 77 8.86 -0.89 27.59
N ILE A 78 9.44 -0.53 26.45
CA ILE A 78 8.92 -0.84 25.11
C ILE A 78 10.11 -1.23 24.24
N ALA A 79 10.11 -2.46 23.74
CA ALA A 79 11.11 -2.89 22.77
C ALA A 79 10.94 -2.10 21.46
N PRO A 80 12.04 -1.63 20.83
CA PRO A 80 11.96 -0.99 19.53
C PRO A 80 11.33 -1.96 18.53
N ARG A 81 10.30 -1.49 17.82
CA ARG A 81 9.68 -2.26 16.75
C ARG A 81 10.72 -2.38 15.62
N PRO A 82 11.00 -3.59 15.10
CA PRO A 82 11.86 -3.72 13.94
C PRO A 82 11.27 -2.93 12.76
N GLU A 83 12.07 -2.05 12.17
CA GLU A 83 11.67 -1.29 10.99
C GLU A 83 11.37 -2.26 9.86
N ARG A 84 10.12 -2.28 9.43
CA ARG A 84 9.69 -3.06 8.27
C ARG A 84 9.90 -2.15 7.06
N PRO A 85 10.61 -2.59 6.01
CA PRO A 85 10.87 -1.73 4.86
C PRO A 85 9.53 -1.23 4.30
N PRO A 86 9.44 0.05 3.91
CA PRO A 86 8.23 0.57 3.29
C PRO A 86 7.95 -0.23 2.02
N ILE A 87 6.70 -0.64 1.82
CA ILE A 87 6.27 -1.26 0.58
C ILE A 87 6.44 -0.19 -0.50
N ARG A 88 7.45 -0.37 -1.36
CA ARG A 88 7.64 0.51 -2.50
C ARG A 88 6.69 0.07 -3.59
N LEU A 89 5.62 0.82 -3.78
CA LEU A 89 4.88 0.80 -5.03
C LEU A 89 5.61 1.76 -5.97
N ASP A 90 6.81 1.37 -6.39
CA ASP A 90 7.40 1.98 -7.57
C ASP A 90 6.44 1.65 -8.73
N GLY A 91 5.89 2.70 -9.35
CA GLY A 91 4.63 2.66 -10.10
C GLY A 91 4.52 1.63 -11.21
N ASP A 92 3.27 1.38 -11.59
CA ASP A 92 2.76 0.45 -12.62
C ASP A 92 2.74 -1.04 -12.26
N ALA A 93 2.24 -1.38 -11.06
CA ALA A 93 1.81 -2.76 -10.81
C ALA A 93 0.51 -3.04 -11.61
N VAL A 94 0.53 -4.09 -12.44
CA VAL A 94 -0.60 -4.46 -13.31
C VAL A 94 -1.22 -5.79 -12.87
N MET A 95 -2.52 -5.92 -13.08
CA MET A 95 -3.24 -7.18 -12.86
C MET A 95 -3.30 -7.94 -14.18
N LEU A 96 -2.90 -9.21 -14.18
CA LEU A 96 -2.91 -10.05 -15.38
C LEU A 96 -4.16 -10.92 -15.33
N ASN A 97 -4.99 -10.84 -16.38
CA ASN A 97 -6.14 -11.73 -16.56
C ASN A 97 -6.34 -12.02 -18.04
N PHE A 98 -5.80 -13.14 -18.49
CA PHE A 98 -5.95 -13.68 -19.83
C PHE A 98 -6.76 -14.97 -19.74
N GLU A 99 -7.84 -15.07 -20.50
CA GLU A 99 -8.71 -16.23 -20.53
C GLU A 99 -8.74 -16.77 -21.96
N GLN A 100 -8.17 -17.97 -22.17
CA GLN A 100 -8.08 -18.60 -23.50
C GLN A 100 -7.48 -17.66 -24.56
N ALA A 101 -6.48 -16.87 -24.17
CA ALA A 101 -5.87 -15.87 -25.03
C ALA A 101 -4.77 -16.49 -25.89
N PRO A 102 -4.59 -16.08 -27.15
CA PRO A 102 -3.45 -16.47 -27.96
C PRO A 102 -2.13 -16.06 -27.29
N LEU A 103 -1.16 -16.98 -27.25
CA LEU A 103 0.14 -16.70 -26.60
C LEU A 103 0.86 -15.49 -27.24
N SER A 104 0.74 -15.32 -28.57
CA SER A 104 1.29 -14.17 -29.30
C SER A 104 0.76 -12.83 -28.80
N GLU A 105 -0.53 -12.76 -28.44
CA GLU A 105 -1.17 -11.57 -27.91
C GLU A 105 -0.65 -11.27 -26.50
N VAL A 106 -0.57 -12.29 -25.64
CA VAL A 106 -0.05 -12.12 -24.27
C VAL A 106 1.38 -11.59 -24.26
N VAL A 107 2.24 -12.12 -25.14
CA VAL A 107 3.62 -11.66 -25.29
C VAL A 107 3.67 -10.20 -25.76
N HIS A 108 2.83 -9.82 -26.73
CA HIS A 108 2.75 -8.44 -27.21
C HIS A 108 2.29 -7.46 -26.13
N THR A 109 1.20 -7.80 -25.43
CA THR A 109 0.64 -6.95 -24.37
C THR A 109 1.64 -6.75 -23.23
N ILE A 110 2.42 -7.79 -22.87
CA ILE A 110 3.37 -7.68 -21.77
C ILE A 110 4.66 -6.98 -22.24
N LEU A 111 5.31 -7.43 -23.32
CA LEU A 111 6.60 -6.88 -23.75
C LEU A 111 6.45 -5.50 -24.40
N GLY A 112 5.46 -5.35 -25.29
CA GLY A 112 5.18 -4.12 -26.01
C GLY A 112 4.40 -3.13 -25.17
N ASP A 113 3.13 -3.43 -24.86
CA ASP A 113 2.23 -2.44 -24.25
C ASP A 113 2.61 -2.12 -22.80
N THR A 114 2.93 -3.14 -22.02
CA THR A 114 3.17 -2.97 -20.57
C THR A 114 4.62 -2.62 -20.27
N LEU A 115 5.60 -3.24 -20.91
CA LEU A 115 7.02 -2.97 -20.66
C LEU A 115 7.62 -1.92 -21.61
N GLY A 116 6.97 -1.63 -22.75
CA GLY A 116 7.47 -0.64 -23.71
C GLY A 116 8.77 -1.08 -24.39
N LEU A 117 9.00 -2.38 -24.54
CA LEU A 117 10.22 -2.93 -25.12
C LEU A 117 10.09 -3.08 -26.64
N ASP A 118 11.14 -2.72 -27.35
CA ASP A 118 11.29 -3.05 -28.77
C ASP A 118 11.71 -4.52 -28.90
N TYR A 119 10.82 -5.38 -29.40
CA TYR A 119 11.07 -6.83 -29.49
C TYR A 119 10.75 -7.39 -30.88
N VAL A 120 11.37 -8.53 -31.22
CA VAL A 120 11.12 -9.30 -32.45
C VAL A 120 10.87 -10.75 -32.08
N VAL A 121 9.86 -11.34 -32.72
CA VAL A 121 9.51 -12.76 -32.55
C VAL A 121 10.16 -13.56 -33.69
N GLU A 122 11.19 -14.35 -33.37
CA GLU A 122 11.92 -15.18 -34.35
C GLU A 122 11.09 -16.33 -34.93
N HIS A 123 10.24 -16.96 -34.11
CA HIS A 123 9.44 -18.12 -34.50
C HIS A 123 7.98 -17.91 -34.09
N PRO A 124 7.00 -18.37 -34.89
CA PRO A 124 5.59 -18.24 -34.55
C PRO A 124 5.30 -18.93 -33.21
N VAL A 125 4.94 -18.14 -32.21
CA VAL A 125 4.46 -18.62 -30.92
C VAL A 125 2.98 -18.97 -31.06
N GLY A 126 2.67 -20.25 -31.00
CA GLY A 126 1.32 -20.80 -31.10
C GLY A 126 0.78 -21.29 -29.76
N GLY A 127 -0.54 -21.43 -29.67
CA GLY A 127 -1.23 -21.94 -28.49
C GLY A 127 -2.12 -20.89 -27.81
N GLU A 128 -3.04 -21.38 -26.99
CA GLU A 128 -3.89 -20.56 -26.13
C GLU A 128 -3.52 -20.79 -24.68
N ILE A 129 -3.49 -19.73 -23.89
CA ILE A 129 -3.19 -19.79 -22.47
C ILE A 129 -4.23 -19.05 -21.64
N THR A 130 -4.35 -19.49 -20.38
CA THR A 130 -5.14 -18.81 -19.37
C THR A 130 -4.22 -18.45 -18.22
N LEU A 131 -4.03 -17.15 -17.97
CA LEU A 131 -3.14 -16.63 -16.95
C LEU A 131 -3.89 -15.61 -16.10
N ARG A 132 -3.98 -15.86 -14.79
CA ARG A 132 -4.62 -14.94 -13.85
C ARG A 132 -3.80 -14.76 -12.59
N THR A 133 -3.54 -13.52 -12.22
CA THR A 133 -2.88 -13.20 -10.95
C THR A 133 -3.91 -12.89 -9.86
N ARG A 134 -3.54 -13.10 -8.59
CA ARG A 134 -4.41 -12.77 -7.43
C ARG A 134 -4.09 -11.41 -6.82
N SER A 135 -2.98 -10.81 -7.22
CA SER A 135 -2.52 -9.51 -6.75
C SER A 135 -1.81 -8.79 -7.89
N PRO A 136 -1.77 -7.46 -7.86
CA PRO A 136 -1.01 -6.68 -8.83
C PRO A 136 0.45 -7.14 -8.86
N VAL A 137 0.98 -7.33 -10.07
CA VAL A 137 2.37 -7.72 -10.31
C VAL A 137 3.15 -6.48 -10.76
N PRO A 138 4.27 -6.16 -10.11
CA PRO A 138 5.09 -5.03 -10.51
C PRO A 138 5.81 -5.34 -11.84
N ARG A 139 6.10 -4.30 -12.63
CA ARG A 139 6.60 -4.43 -14.02
C ARG A 139 7.87 -5.29 -14.12
N ASP A 140 8.78 -5.14 -13.17
CA ASP A 140 10.05 -5.88 -13.10
C ASP A 140 9.86 -7.40 -13.01
N GLN A 141 8.72 -7.86 -12.48
CA GLN A 141 8.41 -9.28 -12.35
C GLN A 141 7.65 -9.86 -13.56
N LEU A 142 7.13 -9.02 -14.46
CA LEU A 142 6.34 -9.48 -15.60
C LEU A 142 7.14 -10.38 -16.55
N LEU A 143 8.42 -10.07 -16.76
CA LEU A 143 9.29 -10.86 -17.62
C LEU A 143 9.53 -12.26 -17.05
N THR A 144 9.76 -12.37 -15.73
CA THR A 144 9.94 -13.66 -15.06
C THR A 144 8.71 -14.55 -15.14
N ILE A 145 7.51 -13.97 -15.10
CA ILE A 145 6.26 -14.73 -15.28
C ILE A 145 6.20 -15.32 -16.70
N LEU A 146 6.56 -14.54 -17.72
CA LEU A 146 6.57 -15.01 -19.11
C LEU A 146 7.57 -16.16 -19.33
N GLU A 147 8.74 -16.12 -18.70
CA GLU A 147 9.75 -17.19 -18.81
C GLU A 147 9.32 -18.51 -18.16
N SER A 148 8.29 -18.47 -17.30
CA SER A 148 7.79 -19.63 -16.56
C SER A 148 6.62 -20.34 -17.25
N LEU A 149 6.14 -19.81 -18.39
CA LEU A 149 5.06 -20.38 -19.21
C LEU A 149 5.60 -21.41 -20.20
#